data_AF-A0A7J7HFH9-F1
#
_entry.id   AF-A0A7J7HFH9-F1
#
_cell.length_a   1.000
_cell.length_b   1.000
_cell.length_c   1.000
_cell.angle_alpha   90.00
_cell.angle_beta   90.00
_cell.angle_gamma   90.00
#
_symmetry.space_group_name_H-M   'P 1'
#
loop_
_entity.id
_entity.type
_entity.pdbx_description
1 polymer ?
#
loop_
_entity_poly.entity_id
_entity_poly.type
_entity_poly.pdbx_seq_one_letter_code
_entity_poly.pdbx_strand_id
1 'polypeptide(L)'
;MVTNFPFIIQADFLLASSRETILLDNKWNQGILDCVPSAFVSVFILLVKSSEDAPVSSLSRIFGFIPVNSSPYPALSAVRETIKAKLVDENIVPCESYLEQKIFQKPPEVGRLMPPFWDILKKARKEGLGLHNLSSHGRHVLSSSLDRENYDQVLNFLGVRHVEDEWYAKCIPGSNLILGVSEELYLELLLFLAEKWRSNFLNTNIIYIPLLKYASLNGDVSLYSVNEVRRNVGKVLASREPDYTSWLIDWNREFRYSGGRFFVPS
;
A
#
# COMPACT_ATOMS: atom_id res chain seq x y z
N MET A 1 32.28 14.96 13.91
CA MET A 1 30.95 15.57 14.13
C MET A 1 29.91 14.76 13.37
N VAL A 2 28.86 14.26 14.04
CA VAL A 2 27.79 13.46 13.40
C VAL A 2 26.59 14.37 13.14
N THR A 3 26.28 14.63 11.86
CA THR A 3 25.20 15.55 11.45
C THR A 3 23.85 14.86 11.24
N ASN A 4 23.85 13.53 11.14
CA ASN A 4 22.71 12.67 10.76
C ASN A 4 22.16 12.88 9.34
N PHE A 5 22.91 13.58 8.48
CA PHE A 5 22.57 13.72 7.06
C PHE A 5 23.18 12.56 6.27
N PRO A 6 22.42 11.89 5.39
CA PRO A 6 22.90 10.76 4.60
C PRO A 6 23.67 11.20 3.34
N PHE A 7 24.06 12.47 3.26
CA PHE A 7 24.83 13.05 2.16
C PHE A 7 25.80 14.11 2.68
N ILE A 8 26.80 14.43 1.85
CA ILE A 8 27.85 15.39 2.19
C ILE A 8 27.41 16.79 1.76
N ILE A 9 27.49 17.74 2.70
CA ILE A 9 27.41 19.18 2.41
C ILE A 9 28.85 19.69 2.39
N GLN A 10 29.42 19.81 1.20
CA GLN A 10 30.76 20.37 1.04
C GLN A 10 30.64 21.89 1.00
N ALA A 11 31.07 22.53 2.08
CA ALA A 11 31.04 23.96 2.22
C ALA A 11 32.32 24.40 2.92
N ASP A 12 32.87 25.53 2.47
CA ASP A 12 33.96 26.23 3.14
C ASP A 12 33.37 26.93 4.37
N PHE A 13 32.95 26.12 5.35
CA PHE A 13 32.61 26.65 6.66
C PHE A 13 33.89 27.26 7.21
N LEU A 14 33.92 28.58 7.41
CA LEU A 14 35.01 29.21 8.17
C LEU A 14 35.07 28.51 9.53
N LEU A 15 36.03 27.60 9.70
CA LEU A 15 36.16 26.78 10.89
C LEU A 15 36.69 27.67 12.03
N ALA A 16 36.27 27.38 13.27
CA ALA A 16 37.05 27.81 14.41
C ALA A 16 38.46 27.17 14.33
N SER A 17 39.45 27.77 15.01
CA SER A 17 40.83 27.27 15.02
C SER A 17 40.96 25.79 15.45
N SER A 18 39.97 25.26 16.18
CA SER A 18 39.74 23.82 16.33
C SER A 18 38.85 23.32 15.18
N ARG A 19 39.39 22.41 14.35
CA ARG A 19 38.75 21.83 13.15
C ARG A 19 37.50 20.97 13.43
N GLU A 20 36.85 21.15 14.58
CA GLU A 20 35.83 20.26 15.13
C GLU A 20 34.44 20.90 15.24
N THR A 21 34.33 22.23 15.10
CA THR A 21 33.06 22.95 15.31
C THR A 21 32.70 23.86 14.13
N ILE A 22 31.51 23.65 13.55
CA ILE A 22 30.94 24.53 12.52
C ILE A 22 30.44 25.82 13.18
N LEU A 23 30.87 27.00 12.67
CA LEU A 23 30.30 28.30 13.04
C LEU A 23 28.93 28.49 12.38
N LEU A 24 27.89 27.87 12.95
CA LEU A 24 26.54 27.92 12.40
C LEU A 24 25.93 29.33 12.42
N ASP A 25 26.43 30.24 13.24
CA ASP A 25 25.99 31.64 13.38
C ASP A 25 26.56 32.59 12.31
N ASN A 26 27.53 32.13 11.51
CA ASN A 26 28.10 32.93 10.44
C ASN A 26 27.10 33.11 9.27
N LYS A 27 26.89 34.35 8.83
CA LYS A 27 25.98 34.69 7.71
C LYS A 27 26.28 33.93 6.42
N TRP A 28 27.56 33.68 6.11
CA TRP A 28 27.97 32.89 4.95
C TRP A 28 27.47 31.44 5.06
N ASN A 29 27.69 30.84 6.23
CA ASN A 29 27.29 29.46 6.50
C ASN A 29 25.77 29.30 6.50
N GLN A 30 25.04 30.29 7.02
CA GLN A 30 23.58 30.36 6.91
C GLN A 30 23.13 30.43 5.46
N GLY A 31 23.73 31.30 4.64
CA GLY A 31 23.42 31.40 3.21
C GLY A 31 23.65 30.08 2.45
N ILE A 32 24.67 29.30 2.82
CA ILE A 32 24.87 27.95 2.28
C ILE A 32 23.74 27.01 2.71
N LEU A 33 23.43 26.97 4.02
CA LEU A 33 22.36 26.11 4.55
C LEU A 33 21.00 26.44 3.94
N ASP A 34 20.70 27.71 3.69
CA ASP A 34 19.47 28.15 3.02
C ASP A 34 19.35 27.64 1.58
N CYS A 35 20.49 27.43 0.90
CA CYS A 35 20.54 26.88 -0.45
C CYS A 35 20.34 25.36 -0.48
N VAL A 36 20.75 24.63 0.59
CA VAL A 36 20.77 23.16 0.63
C VAL A 36 19.41 22.54 0.32
N PRO A 37 18.27 22.96 0.91
CA PRO A 37 16.98 22.34 0.63
C PRO A 37 16.60 22.37 -0.85
N SER A 38 16.76 23.51 -1.51
CA SER A 38 16.39 23.67 -2.92
C SER A 38 17.31 22.89 -3.84
N ALA A 39 18.62 22.88 -3.56
CA ALA A 39 19.58 22.08 -4.32
C ALA A 39 19.31 20.57 -4.18
N PHE A 40 19.08 20.10 -2.95
CA PHE A 40 18.76 18.71 -2.67
C PHE A 40 17.48 18.27 -3.40
N VAL A 41 16.39 19.02 -3.25
CA VAL A 41 15.09 18.67 -3.86
C VAL A 41 15.19 18.63 -5.38
N SER A 42 15.89 19.59 -6.00
CA SER A 42 16.08 19.63 -7.45
C SER A 42 16.82 18.39 -7.97
N VAL A 43 17.93 18.03 -7.32
CA VAL A 43 18.72 16.84 -7.68
C VAL A 43 17.93 15.56 -7.39
N PHE A 44 17.22 15.50 -6.28
CA PHE A 44 16.40 14.34 -5.91
C PHE A 44 15.30 14.08 -6.95
N ILE A 45 14.55 15.11 -7.33
CA ILE A 45 13.52 15.03 -8.37
C ILE A 45 14.13 14.59 -9.70
N LEU A 46 15.27 15.18 -10.08
CA LEU A 46 15.98 14.81 -11.29
C LEU A 46 16.32 13.31 -11.27
N LEU A 47 16.92 12.80 -10.20
CA LEU A 47 17.30 11.38 -10.08
C LEU A 47 16.11 10.44 -10.09
N VAL A 48 14.99 10.83 -9.46
CA VAL A 48 13.77 10.01 -9.44
C VAL A 48 13.11 9.97 -10.83
N LYS A 49 13.08 11.09 -11.56
CA LYS A 49 12.42 11.21 -12.87
C LYS A 49 13.29 10.82 -14.06
N SER A 50 14.60 11.09 -14.03
CA SER A 50 15.54 10.72 -15.10
C SER A 50 15.75 9.21 -15.21
N SER A 51 15.24 8.46 -14.24
CA SER A 51 15.25 7.00 -14.16
C SER A 51 13.99 6.40 -14.77
N GLU A 52 13.37 7.07 -15.74
CA GLU A 52 12.16 6.62 -16.45
C GLU A 52 12.32 5.23 -17.08
N ASP A 53 13.53 4.86 -17.52
CA ASP A 53 13.82 3.53 -18.06
C ASP A 53 14.29 2.49 -17.02
N ALA A 54 14.70 2.91 -15.81
CA ALA A 54 15.29 1.98 -14.85
C ALA A 54 14.22 1.31 -13.94
N PRO A 55 14.39 0.06 -13.49
CA PRO A 55 13.40 -0.59 -12.62
C PRO A 55 13.09 0.24 -11.36
N VAL A 56 11.83 0.24 -10.88
CA VAL A 56 11.44 0.98 -9.66
C VAL A 56 12.22 0.50 -8.42
N SER A 57 12.74 -0.73 -8.43
CA SER A 57 13.65 -1.24 -7.40
C SER A 57 14.98 -0.47 -7.29
N SER A 58 15.45 0.14 -8.38
CA SER A 58 16.61 1.03 -8.37
C SER A 58 16.29 2.39 -7.73
N LEU A 59 15.07 2.88 -7.94
CA LEU A 59 14.57 4.14 -7.36
C LEU A 59 14.49 4.08 -5.84
N SER A 60 14.10 2.94 -5.27
CA SER A 60 13.97 2.80 -3.82
C SER A 60 15.25 3.17 -3.06
N ARG A 61 16.43 2.98 -3.66
CA ARG A 61 17.71 3.35 -3.03
C ARG A 61 17.89 4.86 -2.90
N ILE A 62 17.35 5.65 -3.83
CA ILE A 62 17.46 7.11 -3.83
C ILE A 62 16.75 7.71 -2.61
N PHE A 63 15.63 7.09 -2.19
CA PHE A 63 14.91 7.48 -0.98
C PHE A 63 15.75 7.35 0.31
N GLY A 64 16.81 6.54 0.30
CA GLY A 64 17.77 6.45 1.40
C GLY A 64 18.57 7.74 1.65
N PHE A 65 18.60 8.67 0.69
CA PHE A 65 19.25 9.98 0.86
C PHE A 65 18.36 11.02 1.53
N ILE A 66 17.11 10.71 1.84
CA ILE A 66 16.23 11.63 2.57
C ILE A 66 16.70 11.72 4.03
N PRO A 67 16.97 12.93 4.57
CA PRO A 67 17.46 13.09 5.94
C PRO A 67 16.33 12.86 6.95
N VAL A 68 16.04 11.60 7.28
CA VAL A 68 14.94 11.25 8.19
C VAL A 68 15.25 11.51 9.66
N ASN A 69 16.53 11.39 10.05
CA ASN A 69 16.97 11.52 11.44
C ASN A 69 17.18 12.98 11.84
N SER A 70 16.67 13.36 13.00
CA SER A 70 16.92 14.70 13.56
C SER A 70 18.41 14.92 13.79
N SER A 71 18.87 16.13 13.50
CA SER A 71 20.24 16.54 13.81
C SER A 71 20.32 17.09 15.23
N PRO A 72 21.43 16.88 15.97
CA PRO A 72 21.65 17.57 17.24
C PRO A 72 21.81 19.09 17.07
N TYR A 73 21.99 19.56 15.83
CA TYR A 73 22.12 20.99 15.50
C TYR A 73 20.78 21.55 15.00
N PRO A 74 20.20 22.55 15.68
CA PRO A 74 18.91 23.14 15.29
C PRO A 74 18.87 23.65 13.84
N ALA A 75 19.94 24.28 13.37
CA ALA A 75 20.03 24.78 11.99
C ALA A 75 19.91 23.66 10.94
N LEU A 76 20.60 22.53 11.16
CA LEU A 76 20.51 21.36 10.27
C LEU A 76 19.15 20.67 10.39
N SER A 77 18.53 20.68 11.57
CA SER A 77 17.16 20.20 11.74
C SER A 77 16.15 21.06 10.96
N ALA A 78 16.33 22.39 10.93
CA ALA A 78 15.53 23.30 10.12
C ALA A 78 15.69 23.05 8.61
N VAL A 79 16.92 22.77 8.15
CA VAL A 79 17.19 22.35 6.77
C VAL A 79 16.43 21.05 6.44
N ARG A 80 16.47 20.05 7.33
CA ARG A 80 15.74 18.79 7.19
C ARG A 80 14.23 19.01 7.06
N GLU A 81 13.62 19.83 7.92
CA GLU A 81 12.19 20.14 7.85
C GLU A 81 11.83 20.92 6.57
N THR A 82 12.72 21.82 6.11
CA THR A 82 12.54 22.54 4.84
C THR A 82 12.60 21.59 3.64
N ILE A 83 13.52 20.61 3.66
CA ILE A 83 13.57 19.54 2.65
C ILE A 83 12.25 18.75 2.66
N LYS A 84 11.77 18.33 3.83
CA LYS A 84 10.50 17.62 3.96
C LYS A 84 9.34 18.39 3.35
N ALA A 85 9.16 19.64 3.75
CA ALA A 85 8.06 20.48 3.29
C ALA A 85 8.05 20.58 1.76
N LYS A 86 9.22 20.77 1.14
CA LYS A 86 9.35 20.80 -0.32
C LYS A 86 9.05 19.45 -0.97
N LEU A 87 9.57 18.33 -0.43
CA LEU A 87 9.35 17.00 -1.02
C LEU A 87 7.89 16.53 -0.95
N VAL A 88 7.16 16.91 0.11
CA VAL A 88 5.75 16.53 0.30
C VAL A 88 4.83 17.11 -0.77
N ASP A 89 5.22 18.23 -1.37
CA ASP A 89 4.44 18.89 -2.43
C ASP A 89 4.79 18.40 -3.84
N GLU A 90 5.74 17.49 -3.98
CA GLU A 90 6.30 17.04 -5.26
C GLU A 90 5.87 15.62 -5.64
N ASN A 91 5.67 15.40 -6.94
CA ASN A 91 5.33 14.09 -7.49
C ASN A 91 6.57 13.19 -7.58
N ILE A 92 6.96 12.60 -6.45
CA ILE A 92 8.19 11.80 -6.32
C ILE A 92 7.94 10.35 -5.91
N VAL A 93 6.78 10.03 -5.33
CA VAL A 93 6.53 8.69 -4.79
C VAL A 93 6.05 7.76 -5.89
N PRO A 94 6.80 6.69 -6.21
CA PRO A 94 6.39 5.75 -7.24
C PRO A 94 5.16 4.96 -6.78
N CYS A 95 4.15 4.93 -7.63
CA CYS A 95 2.93 4.19 -7.39
C CYS A 95 2.98 2.83 -8.10
N GLU A 96 2.35 1.82 -7.53
CA GLU A 96 2.12 0.55 -8.22
C GLU A 96 1.06 0.78 -9.29
N SER A 97 1.52 0.86 -10.53
CA SER A 97 0.68 0.82 -11.72
C SER A 97 1.14 -0.36 -12.56
N TYR A 98 0.24 -1.31 -12.85
CA TYR A 98 0.51 -2.39 -13.79
C TYR A 98 0.43 -1.93 -15.25
N LEU A 99 0.80 -0.68 -15.48
CA LEU A 99 0.92 -0.01 -16.78
C LEU A 99 2.42 0.07 -17.11
N GLU A 100 2.75 0.25 -18.38
CA GLU A 100 4.14 0.41 -18.83
C GLU A 100 4.77 1.70 -18.32
N GLN A 101 3.96 2.75 -18.15
CA GLN A 101 4.40 4.04 -17.65
C GLN A 101 4.41 4.06 -16.12
N LYS A 102 5.49 4.64 -15.57
CA LYS A 102 5.59 4.89 -14.12
C LYS A 102 4.73 6.08 -13.73
N ILE A 103 3.94 5.89 -12.69
CA ILE A 103 3.14 6.96 -12.09
C ILE A 103 3.83 7.42 -10.81
N PHE A 104 4.07 8.72 -10.71
CA PHE A 104 4.59 9.35 -9.51
C PHE A 104 3.55 10.30 -8.94
N GLN A 105 3.35 10.25 -7.63
CA GLN A 105 2.41 11.12 -6.93
C GLN A 105 3.04 11.74 -5.69
N LYS A 106 2.33 12.73 -5.14
CA LYS A 106 2.72 13.37 -3.88
C LYS A 106 2.61 12.36 -2.73
N PRO A 107 3.52 12.39 -1.74
CA PRO A 107 3.42 11.51 -0.57
C PRO A 107 2.03 11.42 0.10
N PRO A 108 1.28 12.52 0.30
CA PRO A 108 -0.05 12.45 0.93
C PRO A 108 -1.13 11.74 0.11
N GLU A 109 -0.91 11.63 -1.20
CA GLU A 109 -1.85 11.02 -2.17
C GLU A 109 -1.57 9.52 -2.37
N VAL A 110 -0.52 9.00 -1.74
CA VAL A 110 -0.09 7.61 -1.84
C VAL A 110 -0.39 6.85 -0.55
N GLY A 111 -0.87 5.62 -0.71
CA GLY A 111 -1.28 4.73 0.36
C GLY A 111 -0.47 3.44 0.38
N ARG A 112 -0.05 3.04 1.57
CA ARG A 112 0.56 1.72 1.83
C ARG A 112 -0.52 0.67 2.00
N LEU A 113 -0.25 -0.55 1.54
CA LEU A 113 -1.17 -1.68 1.77
C LEU A 113 -0.77 -2.44 3.04
N MET A 114 -1.70 -3.25 3.54
CA MET A 114 -1.37 -4.23 4.56
C MET A 114 -0.45 -5.30 3.93
N PRO A 115 0.68 -5.66 4.57
CA PRO A 115 1.61 -6.64 4.00
C PRO A 115 0.98 -7.97 3.55
N PRO A 116 0.02 -8.58 4.30
CA PRO A 116 -0.64 -9.80 3.83
C PRO A 116 -1.42 -9.62 2.52
N PHE A 117 -1.98 -8.43 2.29
CA PHE A 117 -2.72 -8.15 1.07
C PHE A 117 -1.80 -7.98 -0.14
N TRP A 118 -0.56 -7.51 0.06
CA TRP A 118 0.45 -7.49 -1.00
C TRP A 118 0.74 -8.88 -1.55
N ASP A 119 0.78 -9.88 -0.69
CA ASP A 119 1.09 -11.24 -1.12
C ASP A 119 -0.06 -11.85 -1.93
N ILE A 120 -1.31 -11.54 -1.56
CA ILE A 120 -2.50 -11.86 -2.37
C ILE A 120 -2.39 -11.22 -3.76
N LEU A 121 -2.09 -9.93 -3.86
CA LEU A 121 -1.98 -9.24 -5.15
C LEU A 121 -0.84 -9.79 -6.02
N LYS A 122 0.31 -10.11 -5.43
CA LYS A 122 1.44 -10.73 -6.15
C LYS A 122 1.06 -12.10 -6.70
N LYS A 123 0.34 -12.93 -5.93
CA LYS A 123 -0.14 -14.24 -6.38
C LYS A 123 -1.20 -14.10 -7.48
N ALA A 124 -2.16 -13.20 -7.31
CA ALA A 124 -3.20 -12.93 -8.30
C ALA A 124 -2.60 -12.51 -9.65
N ARG A 125 -1.55 -11.67 -9.63
CA ARG A 125 -0.81 -11.30 -10.83
C ARG A 125 -0.10 -12.49 -11.50
N LYS A 126 0.47 -13.41 -10.71
CA LYS A 126 1.10 -14.63 -11.25
C LYS A 126 0.08 -15.56 -11.90
N GLU A 127 -1.17 -15.55 -11.43
CA GLU A 127 -2.30 -16.25 -12.05
C GLU A 127 -2.86 -15.54 -13.30
N GLY A 128 -2.30 -14.38 -13.68
CA GLY A 128 -2.68 -13.64 -14.88
C GLY A 128 -3.78 -12.59 -14.67
N LEU A 129 -4.19 -12.32 -13.43
CA LEU A 129 -5.22 -11.32 -13.15
C LEU A 129 -4.72 -9.90 -13.45
N GLY A 130 -5.47 -9.17 -14.27
CA GLY A 130 -5.17 -7.78 -14.59
C GLY A 130 -5.57 -6.82 -13.47
N LEU A 131 -4.62 -6.38 -12.65
CA LEU A 131 -4.85 -5.51 -11.50
C LEU A 131 -4.84 -3.99 -11.83
N HIS A 132 -5.29 -3.61 -13.01
CA HIS A 132 -5.22 -2.24 -13.54
C HIS A 132 -6.00 -1.19 -12.72
N ASN A 133 -6.93 -1.63 -11.87
CA ASN A 133 -7.84 -0.74 -11.12
C ASN A 133 -7.34 -0.36 -9.71
N LEU A 134 -6.14 -0.76 -9.28
CA LEU A 134 -5.65 -0.45 -7.92
C LEU A 134 -5.70 1.06 -7.58
N SER A 135 -5.39 1.93 -8.55
CA SER A 135 -5.40 3.38 -8.37
C SER A 135 -6.79 4.02 -8.48
N SER A 136 -7.82 3.28 -8.91
CA SER A 136 -9.16 3.82 -9.17
C SER A 136 -10.00 4.10 -7.92
N HIS A 137 -9.50 3.73 -6.73
CA HIS A 137 -10.26 3.75 -5.48
C HIS A 137 -9.93 4.94 -4.56
N GLY A 138 -9.47 6.06 -5.13
CA GLY A 138 -9.34 7.35 -4.45
C GLY A 138 -7.97 7.64 -3.82
N ARG A 139 -7.11 6.62 -3.64
CA ARG A 139 -5.71 6.78 -3.24
C ARG A 139 -4.84 5.90 -4.12
N HIS A 140 -3.71 6.44 -4.58
CA HIS A 140 -2.74 5.66 -5.32
C HIS A 140 -2.03 4.68 -4.39
N VAL A 141 -1.74 3.48 -4.87
CA VAL A 141 -1.03 2.47 -4.08
C VAL A 141 0.47 2.69 -4.22
N LEU A 142 1.22 2.66 -3.12
CA LEU A 142 2.68 2.73 -3.12
C LEU A 142 3.27 1.56 -3.93
N SER A 143 4.36 1.78 -4.67
CA SER A 143 5.07 0.67 -5.32
C SER A 143 5.52 -0.39 -4.29
N SER A 144 5.29 -1.66 -4.59
CA SER A 144 5.75 -2.81 -3.79
C SER A 144 7.28 -2.87 -3.62
N SER A 145 8.04 -2.20 -4.49
CA SER A 145 9.50 -2.08 -4.33
C SER A 145 9.91 -1.12 -3.22
N LEU A 146 9.03 -0.20 -2.82
CA LEU A 146 9.27 0.83 -1.80
C LEU A 146 8.47 0.55 -0.52
N ASP A 147 7.35 -0.19 -0.60
CA ASP A 147 6.56 -0.61 0.57
C ASP A 147 7.23 -1.77 1.32
N ARG A 148 8.35 -1.48 1.99
CA ARG A 148 9.16 -2.42 2.77
C ARG A 148 9.59 -1.78 4.08
N GLU A 149 9.78 -2.60 5.10
CA GLU A 149 10.14 -2.14 6.46
C GLU A 149 11.38 -1.25 6.50
N ASN A 150 12.37 -1.52 5.65
CA ASN A 150 13.60 -0.73 5.57
C ASN A 150 13.38 0.72 5.10
N TYR A 151 12.22 1.03 4.53
CA TYR A 151 11.83 2.38 4.12
C TYR A 151 10.75 3.01 5.02
N ASP A 152 10.32 2.33 6.09
CA ASP A 152 9.26 2.83 6.98
C ASP A 152 9.57 4.20 7.54
N GLN A 153 10.82 4.43 7.97
CA GLN A 153 11.23 5.73 8.50
C GLN A 153 11.11 6.85 7.46
N VAL A 154 11.45 6.57 6.20
CA VAL A 154 11.34 7.53 5.10
C VAL A 154 9.88 7.80 4.76
N LEU A 155 9.07 6.75 4.64
CA LEU A 155 7.64 6.86 4.32
C LEU A 155 6.88 7.62 5.42
N ASN A 156 7.17 7.32 6.69
CA ASN A 156 6.62 8.03 7.84
C ASN A 156 7.06 9.49 7.88
N PHE A 157 8.33 9.76 7.55
CA PHE A 157 8.86 11.12 7.49
C PHE A 157 8.16 11.97 6.42
N LEU A 158 7.90 11.39 5.25
CA LEU A 158 7.14 12.01 4.15
C LEU A 158 5.63 12.04 4.39
N GLY A 159 5.13 11.37 5.44
CA GLY A 159 3.71 11.34 5.78
C GLY A 159 2.87 10.38 4.93
N VAL A 160 3.48 9.40 4.26
CA VAL A 160 2.78 8.34 3.53
C VAL A 160 2.10 7.41 4.55
N ARG A 161 0.78 7.28 4.47
CA ARG A 161 -0.01 6.48 5.40
C ARG A 161 -0.52 5.20 4.74
N HIS A 162 -1.04 4.27 5.54
CA HIS A 162 -1.82 3.16 5.00
C HIS A 162 -3.10 3.67 4.31
N VAL A 163 -3.58 2.93 3.31
CA VAL A 163 -4.93 3.12 2.78
C VAL A 163 -5.98 2.88 3.87
N GLU A 164 -7.13 3.53 3.75
CA GLU A 164 -8.24 3.31 4.67
C GLU A 164 -8.83 1.91 4.51
N ASP A 165 -9.41 1.35 5.57
CA ASP A 165 -9.99 0.00 5.52
C ASP A 165 -11.11 -0.11 4.45
N GLU A 166 -11.82 0.99 4.20
CA GLU A 166 -12.84 1.12 3.15
C GLU A 166 -12.27 1.00 1.72
N TRP A 167 -10.98 1.29 1.53
CA TRP A 167 -10.33 1.13 0.23
C TRP A 167 -10.34 -0.34 -0.21
N TYR A 168 -10.14 -1.29 0.71
CA TYR A 168 -10.19 -2.72 0.42
C TYR A 168 -11.59 -3.17 -0.02
N ALA A 169 -12.64 -2.58 0.54
CA ALA A 169 -14.04 -2.83 0.15
C ALA A 169 -14.29 -2.53 -1.33
N LYS A 170 -13.61 -1.50 -1.87
CA LYS A 170 -13.71 -1.09 -3.27
C LYS A 170 -12.77 -1.90 -4.16
N CYS A 171 -11.55 -2.14 -3.70
CA CYS A 171 -10.51 -2.84 -4.44
C CYS A 171 -10.84 -4.29 -4.75
N ILE A 172 -11.35 -5.04 -3.77
CA ILE A 172 -11.61 -6.48 -3.90
C ILE A 172 -12.56 -6.80 -5.07
N PRO A 173 -13.78 -6.23 -5.14
CA PRO A 173 -14.65 -6.45 -6.28
C PRO A 173 -14.13 -5.75 -7.55
N GLY A 174 -13.58 -4.54 -7.44
CA GLY A 174 -13.10 -3.76 -8.59
C GLY A 174 -11.91 -4.39 -9.34
N SER A 175 -11.16 -5.26 -8.68
CA SER A 175 -10.03 -6.01 -9.26
C SER A 175 -10.40 -7.44 -9.63
N ASN A 176 -11.68 -7.83 -9.53
CA ASN A 176 -12.16 -9.19 -9.77
C ASN A 176 -11.42 -10.27 -8.95
N LEU A 177 -11.00 -9.94 -7.72
CA LEU A 177 -10.25 -10.87 -6.86
C LEU A 177 -11.09 -12.03 -6.33
N ILE A 178 -12.42 -11.95 -6.44
CA ILE A 178 -13.31 -13.01 -5.97
C ILE A 178 -13.43 -14.11 -7.03
N LEU A 179 -13.77 -13.75 -8.28
CA LEU A 179 -14.02 -14.73 -9.35
C LEU A 179 -12.79 -14.99 -10.24
N GLY A 180 -11.83 -14.06 -10.28
CA GLY A 180 -10.70 -14.10 -11.22
C GLY A 180 -9.45 -14.82 -10.73
N VAL A 181 -9.50 -15.45 -9.56
CA VAL A 181 -8.36 -16.17 -8.95
C VAL A 181 -8.71 -17.63 -8.67
N SER A 182 -7.68 -18.46 -8.47
CA SER A 182 -7.81 -19.84 -8.03
C SER A 182 -8.55 -19.99 -6.70
N GLU A 183 -9.07 -21.19 -6.42
CA GLU A 183 -9.74 -21.46 -5.13
C GLU A 183 -8.81 -21.28 -3.94
N GLU A 184 -7.54 -21.70 -4.06
CA GLU A 184 -6.52 -21.52 -3.02
C GLU A 184 -6.32 -20.04 -2.69
N LEU A 185 -6.13 -19.19 -3.71
CA LEU A 185 -5.93 -17.75 -3.50
C LEU A 185 -7.21 -17.04 -3.01
N TYR A 186 -8.38 -17.51 -3.44
CA TYR A 186 -9.65 -17.04 -2.90
C TYR A 186 -9.80 -17.36 -1.40
N LEU A 187 -9.38 -18.55 -0.96
CA LEU A 187 -9.38 -18.89 0.47
C LEU A 187 -8.38 -18.04 1.27
N GLU A 188 -7.20 -17.73 0.72
CA GLU A 188 -6.25 -16.80 1.33
C GLU A 188 -6.85 -15.39 1.49
N LEU A 189 -7.60 -14.91 0.49
CA LEU A 189 -8.33 -13.65 0.58
C LEU A 189 -9.39 -13.68 1.68
N LEU A 190 -10.17 -14.76 1.79
CA LEU A 190 -11.16 -14.92 2.86
C LEU A 190 -10.50 -14.96 4.24
N LEU A 191 -9.36 -15.66 4.37
CA LEU A 191 -8.59 -15.71 5.61
C LEU A 191 -8.11 -14.31 6.02
N PHE A 192 -7.53 -13.55 5.09
CA PHE A 192 -7.13 -12.16 5.32
C PHE A 192 -8.30 -11.31 5.85
N LEU A 193 -9.47 -11.42 5.22
CA LEU A 193 -10.68 -10.71 5.65
C LEU A 193 -11.15 -11.17 7.04
N ALA A 194 -11.12 -12.47 7.32
CA ALA A 194 -11.56 -13.03 8.60
C ALA A 194 -10.65 -12.60 9.76
N GLU A 195 -9.33 -12.65 9.58
CA GLU A 195 -8.35 -12.23 10.59
C GLU A 195 -8.46 -10.74 10.95
N LYS A 196 -8.72 -9.90 9.94
CA LYS A 196 -8.85 -8.46 10.10
C LYS A 196 -10.29 -7.98 10.30
N TRP A 197 -11.25 -8.91 10.40
CA TRP A 197 -12.67 -8.56 10.43
C TRP A 197 -13.00 -7.62 11.58
N ARG A 198 -12.67 -8.00 12.82
CA ARG A 198 -13.01 -7.22 14.01
C ARG A 198 -12.20 -5.93 14.13
N SER A 199 -10.95 -5.94 13.69
CA SER A 199 -10.04 -4.80 13.86
C SER A 199 -10.21 -3.73 12.79
N ASN A 200 -10.56 -4.12 11.56
CA ASN A 200 -10.52 -3.23 10.39
C ASN A 200 -11.84 -3.20 9.62
N PHE A 201 -12.47 -4.35 9.39
CA PHE A 201 -13.56 -4.44 8.38
C PHE A 201 -14.99 -4.44 8.94
N LEU A 202 -15.16 -4.49 10.26
CA LEU A 202 -16.49 -4.53 10.88
C LEU A 202 -17.37 -3.32 10.51
N ASN A 203 -16.74 -2.15 10.35
CA ASN A 203 -17.41 -0.87 10.09
C ASN A 203 -17.23 -0.37 8.64
N THR A 204 -16.81 -1.24 7.72
CA THR A 204 -16.64 -0.90 6.30
C THR A 204 -17.73 -1.52 5.45
N ASN A 205 -17.78 -1.13 4.17
CA ASN A 205 -18.71 -1.72 3.21
C ASN A 205 -18.35 -3.15 2.78
N ILE A 206 -17.29 -3.75 3.36
CA ILE A 206 -16.94 -5.14 3.09
C ILE A 206 -18.10 -6.10 3.42
N ILE A 207 -18.94 -5.75 4.38
CA ILE A 207 -20.11 -6.57 4.72
C ILE A 207 -21.15 -6.65 3.59
N TYR A 208 -21.18 -5.67 2.69
CA TYR A 208 -22.15 -5.57 1.59
C TYR A 208 -21.60 -6.08 0.25
N ILE A 209 -20.30 -6.31 0.14
CA ILE A 209 -19.74 -6.85 -1.12
C ILE A 209 -20.06 -8.34 -1.27
N PRO A 210 -20.37 -8.83 -2.48
CA PRO A 210 -20.65 -10.25 -2.73
C PRO A 210 -19.38 -11.10 -2.62
N LEU A 211 -19.01 -11.53 -1.42
CA LEU A 211 -17.75 -12.25 -1.14
C LEU A 211 -17.88 -13.77 -1.27
N LEU A 212 -19.01 -14.32 -0.84
CA LEU A 212 -19.15 -15.75 -0.57
C LEU A 212 -19.65 -16.48 -1.82
N LYS A 213 -18.81 -17.34 -2.40
CA LYS A 213 -19.17 -18.22 -3.51
C LYS A 213 -20.14 -19.31 -3.08
N TYR A 214 -21.14 -19.58 -3.91
CA TYR A 214 -22.03 -20.74 -3.80
C TYR A 214 -22.45 -21.24 -5.18
N ALA A 215 -22.87 -22.50 -5.26
CA ALA A 215 -23.44 -23.07 -6.48
C ALA A 215 -24.91 -22.68 -6.61
N SER A 216 -25.26 -21.99 -7.70
CA SER A 216 -26.64 -21.66 -8.03
C SER A 216 -27.44 -22.90 -8.44
N LEU A 217 -28.75 -22.72 -8.63
CA LEU A 217 -29.66 -23.75 -9.14
C LEU A 217 -29.22 -24.34 -10.49
N ASN A 218 -28.57 -23.52 -11.31
CA ASN A 218 -28.07 -23.92 -12.62
C ASN A 218 -26.68 -24.60 -12.52
N GLY A 219 -26.06 -24.56 -11.34
CA GLY A 219 -24.68 -24.99 -11.08
C GLY A 219 -23.61 -23.96 -11.42
N ASP A 220 -24.01 -22.76 -11.86
CA ASP A 220 -23.09 -21.64 -12.03
C ASP A 220 -22.68 -21.08 -10.67
N VAL A 221 -21.45 -20.58 -10.56
CA VAL A 221 -20.97 -19.89 -9.37
C VAL A 221 -21.70 -18.56 -9.23
N SER A 222 -22.35 -18.37 -8.08
CA SER A 222 -23.01 -17.13 -7.67
C SER A 222 -22.42 -16.63 -6.36
N LEU A 223 -22.69 -15.37 -6.01
CA LEU A 223 -22.07 -14.69 -4.88
C LEU A 223 -23.11 -14.15 -3.89
N TYR A 224 -22.82 -14.26 -2.60
CA TYR A 224 -23.54 -13.61 -1.51
C TYR A 224 -22.64 -12.64 -0.75
N SER A 225 -23.23 -11.54 -0.28
CA SER A 225 -22.63 -10.69 0.75
C SER A 225 -22.88 -11.24 2.15
N VAL A 226 -22.01 -10.88 3.09
CA VAL A 226 -22.16 -11.24 4.51
C VAL A 226 -23.45 -10.65 5.09
N ASN A 227 -23.85 -9.45 4.64
CA ASN A 227 -25.09 -8.81 5.06
C ASN A 227 -26.34 -9.58 4.62
N GLU A 228 -26.37 -10.12 3.39
CA GLU A 228 -27.49 -10.92 2.89
C GLU A 228 -27.67 -12.21 3.70
N VAL A 229 -26.56 -12.85 4.07
CA VAL A 229 -26.57 -14.02 4.96
C VAL A 229 -27.11 -13.65 6.34
N ARG A 230 -26.65 -12.54 6.94
CA ARG A 230 -27.14 -12.06 8.24
C ARG A 230 -28.62 -11.72 8.25
N ARG A 231 -29.14 -11.16 7.15
CA ARG A 231 -30.55 -10.78 7.01
C ARG A 231 -31.46 -11.95 6.67
N ASN A 232 -30.95 -13.19 6.64
CA ASN A 232 -31.68 -14.39 6.24
C ASN A 232 -32.31 -14.28 4.83
N VAL A 233 -31.74 -13.46 3.93
CA VAL A 233 -32.16 -13.40 2.52
C VAL A 233 -31.74 -14.68 1.79
N GLY A 234 -30.64 -15.29 2.25
CA GLY A 234 -30.27 -16.69 2.01
C GLY A 234 -29.55 -17.26 3.23
N LYS A 235 -29.85 -18.49 3.63
CA LYS A 235 -29.15 -19.22 4.70
C LYS A 235 -27.99 -20.01 4.11
N VAL A 236 -26.78 -19.49 4.29
CA VAL A 236 -25.56 -20.24 3.96
C VAL A 236 -25.34 -21.30 5.05
N LEU A 237 -25.24 -22.56 4.63
CA LEU A 237 -24.98 -23.73 5.45
C LEU A 237 -23.58 -24.25 5.11
N ALA A 238 -22.74 -24.44 6.11
CA ALA A 238 -21.44 -25.08 5.94
C ALA A 238 -21.40 -26.35 6.78
N SER A 239 -20.85 -27.42 6.23
CA SER A 239 -20.58 -28.64 7.00
C SER A 239 -19.41 -28.40 7.94
N ARG A 240 -19.46 -28.98 9.13
CA ARG A 240 -18.30 -29.06 10.03
C ARG A 240 -17.39 -30.25 9.71
N GLU A 241 -17.93 -31.26 9.03
CA GLU A 241 -17.20 -32.42 8.54
C GLU A 241 -16.85 -32.22 7.06
N PRO A 242 -15.55 -32.15 6.69
CA PRO A 242 -15.09 -31.96 5.31
C PRO A 242 -15.60 -33.05 4.37
N ASP A 243 -15.69 -34.28 4.88
CA ASP A 243 -16.19 -35.46 4.15
C ASP A 243 -17.60 -35.26 3.64
N TYR A 244 -18.36 -34.36 4.27
CA TYR A 244 -19.72 -34.07 3.88
C TYR A 244 -19.91 -32.85 2.98
N THR A 245 -18.88 -32.03 2.81
CA THR A 245 -19.00 -30.77 2.07
C THR A 245 -19.31 -31.00 0.59
N SER A 246 -18.64 -31.95 -0.07
CA SER A 246 -18.78 -32.18 -1.52
C SER A 246 -20.20 -32.59 -1.92
N TRP A 247 -20.75 -33.63 -1.28
CA TRP A 247 -22.11 -34.09 -1.60
C TRP A 247 -23.18 -33.08 -1.15
N LEU A 248 -22.99 -32.36 -0.02
CA LEU A 248 -23.93 -31.32 0.42
C LEU A 248 -24.06 -30.16 -0.58
N ILE A 249 -22.97 -29.79 -1.26
CA ILE A 249 -23.03 -28.79 -2.33
C ILE A 249 -23.90 -29.27 -3.49
N ASP A 250 -23.81 -30.55 -3.86
CA ASP A 250 -24.63 -31.13 -4.94
C ASP A 250 -26.14 -31.05 -4.63
N TRP A 251 -26.52 -31.15 -3.35
CA TRP A 251 -27.92 -31.00 -2.91
C TRP A 251 -28.50 -29.60 -3.13
N ASN A 252 -27.66 -28.57 -3.36
CA ASN A 252 -28.17 -27.26 -3.77
C ASN A 252 -28.98 -27.35 -5.08
N ARG A 253 -28.57 -28.24 -6.00
CA ARG A 253 -29.27 -28.48 -7.26
C ARG A 253 -30.56 -29.27 -7.06
N GLU A 254 -30.52 -30.27 -6.18
CA GLU A 254 -31.65 -31.18 -5.95
C GLU A 254 -32.80 -30.50 -5.19
N PHE A 255 -32.51 -29.75 -4.14
CA PHE A 255 -33.54 -29.14 -3.29
C PHE A 255 -34.07 -27.79 -3.80
N ARG A 256 -33.60 -27.33 -4.96
CA ARG A 256 -34.11 -26.17 -5.71
C ARG A 256 -34.57 -25.00 -4.82
N TYR A 257 -33.71 -24.51 -3.94
CA TYR A 257 -34.01 -23.34 -3.08
C TYR A 257 -35.07 -23.58 -1.99
N SER A 258 -35.32 -24.82 -1.53
CA SER A 258 -36.31 -25.04 -0.46
C SER A 258 -35.94 -24.25 0.82
N GLY A 259 -36.71 -23.19 1.10
CA GLY A 259 -36.53 -22.32 2.26
C GLY A 259 -35.30 -21.39 2.20
N GLY A 260 -34.76 -21.11 1.01
CA GLY A 260 -33.68 -20.13 0.82
C GLY A 260 -32.33 -20.53 1.40
N ARG A 261 -32.02 -21.84 1.47
CA ARG A 261 -30.77 -22.35 2.06
C ARG A 261 -29.80 -22.83 0.98
N PHE A 262 -28.50 -22.57 1.16
CA PHE A 262 -27.43 -22.98 0.26
C PHE A 262 -26.26 -23.56 1.04
N PHE A 263 -25.79 -24.74 0.63
CA PHE A 263 -24.53 -25.29 1.09
C PHE A 263 -23.35 -24.59 0.41
N VAL A 264 -22.35 -24.17 1.18
CA VAL A 264 -21.10 -23.58 0.65
C VAL A 264 -19.93 -24.53 0.84
N PRO A 265 -18.90 -24.45 -0.03
CA PRO A 265 -17.62 -25.09 0.22
C PRO A 265 -17.05 -24.67 1.58
N SER A 266 -16.57 -25.65 2.34
CA SER A 266 -15.82 -25.50 3.58
C SER A 266 -14.34 -25.26 3.30
#